data_AF-A0A2G1LY40-F1
#
_entry.id   AF-A0A2G1LY40-F1
#
_cell.length_a   1.000
_cell.length_b   1.000
_cell.length_c   1.000
_cell.angle_alpha   90.00
_cell.angle_beta   90.00
_cell.angle_gamma   90.00
#
_symmetry.space_group_name_H-M   'P 1'
#
loop_
_entity.id
_entity.type
_entity.pdbx_description
1 polymer ?
#
loop_
_entity_poly.entity_id
_entity_poly.type
_entity_poly.pdbx_seq_one_letter_code
_entity_poly.pdbx_strand_id
1 'polypeptide(L)' 'MNIHMATVLPEIEAFLKATGMAPTAFGDQALGDRHFVRQLRAGRRCWPETEAKVRGFMAGYRRAA' A
#
# COMPACT_ATOMS: atom_id res chain seq x y z
N MET A 1 9.45 -23.92 -3.47
CA MET A 1 9.90 -23.23 -2.24
C MET A 1 10.79 -22.08 -2.72
N ASN A 2 10.43 -20.79 -2.74
CA ASN A 2 9.49 -19.98 -1.97
C ASN A 2 8.73 -19.08 -2.97
N ILE A 3 7.42 -19.31 -3.19
CA ILE A 3 6.61 -18.55 -4.16
C ILE A 3 6.13 -17.27 -3.45
N HIS A 4 6.99 -16.26 -3.32
CA HIS A 4 6.56 -14.93 -2.90
C HIS A 4 6.51 -14.01 -4.11
N MET A 5 5.43 -14.14 -4.88
CA MET A 5 4.85 -13.00 -5.60
C MET A 5 4.19 -12.08 -4.56
N ALA A 6 4.96 -11.62 -3.56
CA ALA A 6 4.42 -10.88 -2.42
C ALA A 6 4.12 -9.44 -2.85
N THR A 7 3.02 -9.24 -3.55
CA THR A 7 2.49 -7.90 -3.82
C THR A 7 1.99 -7.32 -2.49
N VAL A 8 2.31 -6.05 -2.21
CA VAL A 8 1.77 -5.31 -1.05
C VAL A 8 0.26 -4.97 -1.17
N LEU A 9 -0.34 -5.21 -2.34
CA LEU A 9 -1.74 -4.88 -2.65
C LEU A 9 -2.78 -5.42 -1.63
N PRO A 10 -2.84 -6.72 -1.30
CA PRO A 10 -3.81 -7.24 -0.32
C PRO A 10 -3.70 -6.57 1.06
N GLU A 11 -2.50 -6.18 1.48
CA GLU A 11 -2.29 -5.48 2.75
C GLU A 11 -2.81 -4.06 2.70
N ILE A 12 -2.59 -3.36 1.58
CA ILE A 12 -3.18 -2.05 1.33
C ILE A 12 -4.70 -2.14 1.35
N GLU A 13 -5.31 -3.11 0.64
CA GLU A 13 -6.77 -3.26 0.64
C GLU A 13 -7.34 -3.49 2.04
N ALA A 14 -6.69 -4.35 2.84
CA ALA A 14 -7.09 -4.57 4.23
C ALA A 14 -6.97 -3.29 5.07
N PHE A 15 -5.90 -2.52 4.87
CA PHE A 15 -5.71 -1.24 5.54
C PHE A 15 -6.79 -0.21 5.15
N LEU A 16 -7.07 -0.06 3.86
CA LEU A 16 -8.11 0.86 3.37
C LEU A 16 -9.48 0.49 3.92
N LYS A 17 -9.81 -0.82 3.98
CA LYS A 17 -11.06 -1.30 4.57
C LYS A 17 -11.13 -1.03 6.07
N ALA A 18 -10.05 -1.23 6.81
CA ALA A 18 -10.01 -1.03 8.26
C ALA A 18 -10.08 0.46 8.65
N THR A 19 -9.50 1.33 7.83
CA THR A 19 -9.40 2.78 8.11
C THR A 19 -10.48 3.62 7.44
N GLY A 20 -11.17 3.07 6.42
CA GLY A 20 -12.07 3.83 5.54
C GLY A 20 -11.35 4.82 4.63
N MET A 21 -10.01 4.76 4.54
CA MET A 21 -9.20 5.70 3.76
C MET A 21 -9.42 5.50 2.25
N ALA A 22 -9.48 6.61 1.50
CA ALA A 22 -9.54 6.56 0.05
C ALA A 22 -8.21 6.05 -0.55
N PRO A 23 -8.22 5.18 -1.58
CA PRO A 23 -7.00 4.68 -2.23
C PRO A 23 -6.09 5.80 -2.79
N THR A 24 -6.70 6.89 -3.26
CA THR A 24 -6.00 8.07 -3.76
C THR A 24 -5.31 8.83 -2.65
N ALA A 25 -5.98 9.02 -1.51
CA ALA A 25 -5.41 9.66 -0.32
C ALA A 25 -4.26 8.83 0.25
N PHE A 26 -4.42 7.50 0.30
CA PHE A 26 -3.34 6.60 0.71
C PHE A 26 -2.09 6.76 -0.15
N GLY A 27 -2.25 6.76 -1.48
CA GLY A 27 -1.12 6.92 -2.40
C GLY A 27 -0.42 8.28 -2.25
N ASP A 28 -1.20 9.35 -2.06
CA ASP A 28 -0.70 10.71 -1.79
C ASP A 28 0.11 10.76 -0.48
N GLN A 29 -0.44 10.20 0.60
CA GLN A 29 0.18 10.27 1.93
C GLN A 29 1.38 9.32 2.10
N ALA A 30 1.32 8.12 1.51
CA ALA A 30 2.36 7.12 1.66
C ALA A 30 3.57 7.36 0.74
N LEU A 31 3.33 7.85 -0.48
CA LEU A 31 4.33 7.91 -1.55
C LEU A 31 4.31 9.20 -2.37
N GLY A 32 3.32 10.09 -2.19
CA GLY A 32 3.08 11.22 -3.09
C GLY A 32 2.54 10.81 -4.47
N ASP A 33 2.00 9.58 -4.62
CA ASP A 33 1.48 9.03 -5.86
C ASP A 33 0.02 8.60 -5.70
N ARG A 34 -0.91 9.51 -6.02
CA ARG A 34 -2.38 9.27 -5.95
C ARG A 34 -2.86 8.11 -6.82
N HIS A 35 -2.10 7.71 -7.83
CA HIS A 35 -2.46 6.63 -8.74
C HIS A 35 -1.83 5.29 -8.35
N PHE A 36 -1.01 5.25 -7.30
CA PHE A 36 -0.27 4.07 -6.87
C PHE A 36 -1.16 2.84 -6.70
N VAL A 37 -2.21 2.93 -5.87
CA VAL A 37 -3.10 1.80 -5.60
C VAL A 37 -3.85 1.36 -6.86
N ARG A 38 -4.29 2.32 -7.70
CA ARG A 38 -4.94 2.01 -8.98
C ARG A 38 -4.00 1.25 -9.91
N GLN A 39 -2.75 1.68 -10.01
CA GLN A 39 -1.75 1.04 -10.86
C GLN A 39 -1.36 -0.34 -10.32
N LEU A 40 -1.25 -0.52 -8.99
CA LEU A 40 -1.04 -1.84 -8.37
C LEU A 40 -2.18 -2.81 -8.71
N ARG A 41 -3.43 -2.36 -8.63
CA ARG A 41 -4.60 -3.16 -9.05
C ARG A 41 -4.55 -3.54 -10.53
N ALA A 42 -3.96 -2.70 -11.36
CA ALA A 42 -3.74 -2.95 -12.78
C ALA A 42 -2.51 -3.83 -13.08
N GLY A 43 -1.82 -4.34 -12.05
CA GLY A 43 -0.65 -5.22 -12.21
C GLY A 43 0.68 -4.50 -12.30
N ARG A 44 0.77 -3.22 -11.88
CA ARG A 44 2.07 -2.52 -11.78
C ARG A 44 3.03 -3.29 -10.87
N ARG A 45 4.27 -3.40 -11.33
CA ARG A 45 5.38 -3.88 -10.51
C ARG A 45 5.68 -2.89 -9.39
N CYS A 46 5.66 -3.38 -8.15
CA CYS A 46 6.16 -2.65 -6.99
C CYS A 46 7.62 -3.06 -6.73
N TRP A 47 8.47 -2.09 -6.39
CA TRP A 47 9.85 -2.37 -5.98
C TRP A 47 9.91 -2.61 -4.47
N PRO A 48 10.84 -3.45 -3.96
CA PRO A 48 10.95 -3.72 -2.52
C PRO A 48 11.08 -2.46 -1.65
N GLU A 49 11.77 -1.43 -2.15
CA GLU A 49 11.89 -0.14 -1.45
C GLU A 49 10.54 0.58 -1.34
N THR A 50 9.72 0.55 -2.40
CA THR A 50 8.38 1.11 -2.38
C THR A 50 7.48 0.34 -1.42
N GLU A 51 7.58 -0.99 -1.41
CA GLU A 51 6.83 -1.81 -0.45
C GLU A 51 7.22 -1.50 1.00
N ALA A 52 8.51 -1.30 1.28
CA ALA A 52 8.99 -0.93 2.60
C ALA A 52 8.40 0.42 3.06
N LYS A 53 8.35 1.43 2.17
CA LYS A 53 7.72 2.74 2.45
C LYS A 53 6.22 2.59 2.75
N VAL A 54 5.50 1.83 1.93
CA VAL A 54 4.08 1.56 2.08
C VAL A 54 3.78 0.85 3.41
N ARG A 55 4.55 -0.21 3.74
CA ARG A 55 4.43 -0.93 5.02
C ARG A 55 4.75 -0.02 6.20
N GLY A 56 5.78 0.82 6.09
CA GLY A 56 6.14 1.81 7.11
C GLY A 56 5.02 2.82 7.37
N PHE A 57 4.38 3.32 6.32
CA PHE A 57 3.21 4.20 6.44
C PHE A 57 2.04 3.52 7.16
N MET A 58 1.65 2.30 6.73
CA MET A 58 0.56 1.55 7.37
C MET A 58 0.84 1.24 8.84
N ALA A 59 2.08 0.86 9.17
CA ALA A 59 2.51 0.60 10.54
C ALA A 59 2.48 1.88 11.41
N GLY A 60 2.89 3.02 10.85
CA GLY A 60 2.81 4.32 11.51
C GLY A 60 1.38 4.75 11.78
N TYR A 61 0.46 4.54 10.83
CA TYR A 61 -0.95 4.90 10.97
C TYR A 61 -1.65 4.07 12.06
N ARG A 62 -1.37 2.76 12.16
CA ARG A 62 -1.94 1.91 13.22
C ARG A 62 -1.57 2.38 14.64
N ARG A 63 -0.47 3.12 14.82
CA ARG A 63 -0.08 3.64 16.13
C ARG A 63 -0.86 4.88 16.55
N ALA A 64 -1.56 5.54 15.63
CA ALA A 64 -2.27 6.79 15.88
C ALA A 64 -3.80 6.63 16.01
N ALA A 65 -4.33 5.43 15.77
CA ALA A 65 -5.76 5.09 15.85
C ALA A 65 -6.02 4.11 17.01
#